data_AF-A0A5P8E8D5-F1
#
_entry.id   AF-A0A5P8E8D5-F1
#
_cell.length_a   1.000
_cell.length_b   1.000
_cell.length_c   1.000
_cell.angle_alpha   90.00
_cell.angle_beta   90.00
_cell.angle_gamma   90.00
#
_symmetry.space_group_name_H-M   'P 1'
#
loop_
_entity.id
_entity.type
_entity.pdbx_description
1 polymer ?
#
loop_
_entity_poly.entity_id
_entity_poly.type
_entity_poly.pdbx_seq_one_letter_code
_entity_poly.pdbx_strand_id
1 'polypeptide(L)'
;MKKVLIAILALFGLNCNVACCQKKAYDDANVKAFAKLLTKGNVVLLDVRTAEEFAEGHLEGALNIDINNDDFVEEAKKRIAKEKKVAVYCRSGRRSANAAEKLTEYGYKVVNLIGGIMEWQKQKMPVTGDMHEVDVFTTKSGKTLRFYALMHASIRICYDGKEIEIDPVSQLGPRTTDYTTMPKADYIFITHEHPDHFDKEAIKLLSKDGTKIITNSRCAEMLGYGDVMKNGEKKDLESFSIEAVPAYNTTDGRQQFHPKGRDNGFILTVDGLRIYIAGDTEDIPEMADIKDIYIAFLPCNQPYTMTTSQLVSAARTIKPKVLFPYHYGQTDISTVPEQLKDAGIDVRIRHYE
;
A
#
# COMPACT_ATOMS: atom_id res chain seq x y z
N MET A 1 28.25 77.15 40.50
CA MET A 1 28.79 76.31 39.42
C MET A 1 28.47 74.85 39.71
N LYS A 2 27.85 74.17 38.72
CA LYS A 2 27.72 72.70 38.52
C LYS A 2 26.97 71.89 39.60
N LYS A 3 26.14 70.90 39.32
CA LYS A 3 25.39 70.39 38.15
C LYS A 3 24.44 69.34 38.78
N VAL A 4 23.13 69.47 38.48
CA VAL A 4 22.16 68.44 38.07
C VAL A 4 22.34 66.97 38.54
N LEU A 5 21.35 66.36 39.22
CA LEU A 5 20.54 65.23 38.68
C LEU A 5 19.41 64.80 39.64
N ILE A 6 18.26 64.47 39.05
CA ILE A 6 16.97 64.04 39.61
C ILE A 6 16.86 62.51 39.52
N ALA A 7 16.26 61.84 40.51
CA ALA A 7 15.52 60.55 40.38
C ALA A 7 14.86 60.20 41.73
N ILE A 8 13.57 60.49 41.96
CA ILE A 8 12.36 59.66 41.70
C ILE A 8 12.43 58.25 42.31
N LEU A 9 11.74 58.11 43.46
CA LEU A 9 11.30 56.86 44.08
C LEU A 9 10.41 56.07 43.11
N ALA A 10 10.75 54.80 42.86
CA ALA A 10 9.85 53.82 42.27
C ALA A 10 9.75 52.61 43.22
N LEU A 11 8.62 52.54 43.92
CA LEU A 11 8.11 51.31 44.54
C LEU A 11 7.65 50.40 43.38
N PHE A 12 8.35 49.30 43.12
CA PHE A 12 7.85 48.24 42.24
C PHE A 12 8.01 46.89 42.92
N GLY A 13 6.86 46.26 43.15
CA GLY A 13 6.73 44.99 43.83
C GLY A 13 7.47 43.87 43.11
N LEU A 14 8.05 43.00 43.92
CA LEU A 14 8.67 41.76 43.53
C LEU A 14 7.59 40.75 43.11
N ASN A 15 7.12 40.82 41.86
CA ASN A 15 6.32 39.76 41.25
C ASN A 15 7.26 38.72 40.63
N CYS A 16 7.54 37.68 41.40
CA CYS A 16 8.21 36.47 40.95
C CYS A 16 7.27 35.72 39.98
N ASN A 17 7.36 36.02 38.69
CA ASN A 17 6.74 35.20 37.65
C ASN A 17 7.50 33.87 37.55
N VAL A 18 7.11 32.91 38.39
CA VAL A 18 7.41 31.50 38.14
C VAL A 18 6.62 31.12 36.90
N ALA A 19 7.25 31.20 35.74
CA ALA A 19 6.82 30.49 34.55
C ALA A 19 6.93 28.99 34.87
N CYS A 20 5.87 28.43 35.43
CA CYS A 20 5.74 27.00 35.62
C CYS A 20 5.58 26.39 34.23
N CYS A 21 6.68 26.03 33.58
CA CYS A 21 6.66 25.09 32.47
C CYS A 21 5.98 23.81 32.98
N GLN A 22 4.69 23.65 32.71
CA GLN A 22 3.98 22.40 32.98
C GLN A 22 4.66 21.31 32.15
N LYS A 23 5.49 20.53 32.82
CA LYS A 23 6.09 19.34 32.26
C LYS A 23 4.94 18.39 31.89
N LYS A 24 4.86 17.95 30.64
CA LYS A 24 3.86 16.96 30.21
C LYS A 24 3.91 15.76 31.16
N ALA A 25 2.74 15.18 31.42
CA ALA A 25 2.61 14.04 32.34
C ALA A 25 3.34 12.78 31.81
N TYR A 26 3.61 12.73 30.50
CA TYR A 26 4.29 11.64 29.81
C TYR A 26 5.56 12.13 29.08
N ASP A 27 6.45 11.20 28.71
CA ASP A 27 7.66 11.50 27.94
C ASP A 27 7.35 11.47 26.43
N ASP A 28 7.94 12.36 25.64
CA ASP A 28 7.93 12.27 24.18
C ASP A 28 9.27 11.70 23.66
N ALA A 29 9.24 10.89 22.61
CA ALA A 29 10.42 10.37 21.94
C ALA A 29 10.33 10.49 20.41
N ASN A 30 11.45 10.85 19.78
CA ASN A 30 11.60 10.72 18.32
C ASN A 30 11.84 9.24 17.94
N VAL A 31 11.79 8.94 16.63
CA VAL A 31 11.92 7.58 16.09
C VAL A 31 13.15 6.84 16.64
N LYS A 32 14.34 7.46 16.63
CA LYS A 32 15.58 6.82 17.12
C LYS A 32 15.53 6.51 18.61
N ALA A 33 15.05 7.44 19.44
CA ALA A 33 14.91 7.26 20.87
C ALA A 33 13.83 6.23 21.21
N PHE A 34 12.74 6.22 20.45
CA PHE A 34 11.64 5.26 20.60
C PHE A 34 12.09 3.84 20.23
N ALA A 35 12.79 3.65 19.10
CA ALA A 35 13.35 2.35 18.73
C ALA A 35 14.30 1.80 19.80
N LYS A 36 15.18 2.65 20.37
CA LYS A 36 16.07 2.28 21.48
C LYS A 36 15.30 1.97 22.78
N LEU A 37 14.10 2.52 22.96
CA LEU A 37 13.26 2.18 24.10
C LEU A 37 12.70 0.76 23.95
N LEU A 38 12.26 0.37 22.75
CA LEU A 38 11.65 -0.93 22.48
C LEU A 38 12.62 -2.10 22.69
N THR A 39 13.93 -1.88 22.58
CA THR A 39 14.93 -2.91 22.87
C THR A 39 15.12 -3.19 24.36
N LYS A 40 14.47 -2.44 25.25
CA LYS A 40 14.50 -2.67 26.70
C LYS A 40 13.35 -3.61 27.07
N GLY A 41 13.66 -4.78 27.65
CA GLY A 41 12.68 -5.83 27.98
C GLY A 41 11.60 -5.51 29.03
N ASN A 42 11.41 -4.24 29.42
CA ASN A 42 10.35 -3.80 30.33
C ASN A 42 9.45 -2.71 29.72
N VAL A 43 9.09 -2.90 28.45
CA VAL A 43 8.26 -1.97 27.68
C VAL A 43 7.12 -2.74 27.01
N VAL A 44 5.91 -2.19 27.07
CA VAL A 44 4.77 -2.62 26.26
C VAL A 44 4.60 -1.62 25.13
N LEU A 45 4.67 -2.10 23.89
CA LEU A 45 4.36 -1.31 22.72
C LEU A 45 2.85 -1.30 22.50
N LEU A 46 2.24 -0.13 22.41
CA LEU A 46 0.81 0.07 22.32
C LEU A 46 0.46 0.87 21.06
N ASP A 47 -0.27 0.24 20.16
CA ASP A 47 -0.90 0.89 19.01
C ASP A 47 -2.34 1.26 19.36
N VAL A 48 -2.64 2.55 19.32
CA VAL A 48 -3.97 3.07 19.68
C VAL A 48 -4.86 3.40 18.49
N ARG A 49 -4.53 2.87 17.31
CA ARG A 49 -5.35 2.95 16.10
C ARG A 49 -6.47 1.91 16.10
N THR A 50 -7.35 1.98 15.09
CA THR A 50 -8.39 0.95 14.91
C THR A 50 -7.78 -0.41 14.56
N ALA A 51 -8.56 -1.48 14.69
CA ALA A 51 -8.10 -2.83 14.36
C ALA A 51 -7.76 -2.98 12.86
N GLU A 52 -8.46 -2.25 11.99
CA GLU A 52 -8.24 -2.22 10.55
C GLU A 52 -6.89 -1.56 10.24
N GLU A 53 -6.63 -0.36 10.79
CA GLU A 53 -5.34 0.33 10.65
C GLU A 53 -4.17 -0.51 11.20
N PHE A 54 -4.42 -1.33 12.22
CA PHE A 54 -3.42 -2.24 12.78
C PHE A 54 -3.13 -3.41 11.83
N ALA A 55 -4.17 -3.99 11.23
CA ALA A 55 -4.03 -5.09 10.26
C ALA A 55 -3.31 -4.66 8.97
N GLU A 56 -3.47 -3.41 8.54
CA GLU A 56 -2.79 -2.78 7.40
C GLU A 56 -1.28 -2.51 7.64
N GLY A 57 -0.78 -2.72 8.86
CA GLY A 57 0.63 -2.51 9.18
C GLY A 57 0.82 -1.78 10.50
N HIS A 58 1.61 -2.35 11.40
CA HIS A 58 1.86 -1.90 12.76
C HIS A 58 3.31 -2.22 13.18
N LEU A 59 3.83 -1.63 14.25
CA LEU A 59 5.16 -1.98 14.73
C LEU A 59 5.15 -3.40 15.34
N GLU A 60 6.18 -4.20 15.06
CA GLU A 60 6.28 -5.58 15.54
C GLU A 60 6.10 -5.70 17.06
N GLY A 61 5.26 -6.65 17.48
CA GLY A 61 4.97 -6.90 18.90
C GLY A 61 4.06 -5.86 19.56
N ALA A 62 3.48 -4.94 18.79
CA ALA A 62 2.51 -3.97 19.31
C ALA A 62 1.21 -4.64 19.78
N LEU A 63 0.72 -4.19 20.93
CA LEU A 63 -0.62 -4.46 21.42
C LEU A 63 -1.58 -3.45 20.78
N ASN A 64 -2.67 -3.89 20.15
CA ASN A 64 -3.70 -2.97 19.67
C ASN A 64 -4.82 -2.77 20.70
N ILE A 65 -5.09 -1.51 21.05
CA ILE A 65 -6.24 -1.06 21.84
C ILE A 65 -6.69 0.30 21.30
N ASP A 66 -7.80 0.35 20.57
CA ASP A 66 -8.31 1.57 19.93
C ASP A 66 -8.69 2.64 20.98
N ILE A 67 -8.10 3.84 20.90
CA ILE A 67 -8.40 4.97 21.78
C ILE A 67 -9.80 5.55 21.58
N ASN A 68 -10.43 5.27 20.44
CA ASN A 68 -11.75 5.76 20.10
C ASN A 68 -12.86 4.94 20.77
N ASN A 69 -12.55 3.75 21.28
CA ASN A 69 -13.50 2.95 22.04
C ASN A 69 -13.64 3.51 23.46
N ASP A 70 -14.87 3.53 23.97
CA ASP A 70 -15.19 4.05 25.31
C ASP A 70 -14.50 3.27 26.44
N ASP A 71 -14.13 2.02 26.20
CA ASP A 71 -13.50 1.10 27.16
C ASP A 71 -11.96 1.09 27.09
N PHE A 72 -11.33 1.97 26.31
CA PHE A 72 -9.87 2.01 26.09
C PHE A 72 -9.05 1.85 27.39
N VAL A 73 -9.38 2.62 28.43
CA VAL A 73 -8.64 2.62 29.70
C VAL A 73 -8.83 1.29 30.44
N GLU A 74 -10.04 0.72 30.41
CA GLU A 74 -10.34 -0.54 31.10
C GLU A 74 -9.65 -1.71 30.38
N GLU A 75 -9.62 -1.71 29.06
CA GLU A 75 -8.85 -2.69 28.29
C GLU A 75 -7.34 -2.56 28.51
N ALA A 76 -6.82 -1.34 28.60
CA ALA A 76 -5.42 -1.11 28.95
C ALA A 76 -5.10 -1.65 30.35
N LYS A 77 -5.97 -1.43 31.34
CA LYS A 77 -5.80 -1.96 32.71
C LYS A 77 -5.77 -3.49 32.77
N LYS A 78 -6.58 -4.16 31.95
CA LYS A 78 -6.61 -5.63 31.90
C LYS A 78 -5.34 -6.23 31.28
N ARG A 79 -4.77 -5.55 30.27
CA ARG A 79 -3.72 -6.11 29.41
C ARG A 79 -2.31 -5.58 29.72
N ILE A 80 -2.21 -4.43 30.39
CA ILE A 80 -0.95 -3.75 30.68
C ILE A 80 -0.75 -3.63 32.18
N ALA A 81 0.29 -4.28 32.68
CA ALA A 81 0.68 -4.21 34.08
C ALA A 81 1.37 -2.86 34.40
N LYS A 82 1.07 -2.27 35.58
CA LYS A 82 1.45 -0.89 35.93
C LYS A 82 2.97 -0.65 36.05
N GLU A 83 3.74 -1.70 36.30
CA GLU A 83 5.19 -1.68 36.43
C GLU A 83 5.92 -1.56 35.08
N LYS A 84 5.23 -1.89 33.98
CA LYS A 84 5.79 -1.80 32.63
C LYS A 84 5.71 -0.36 32.11
N LYS A 85 6.72 0.05 31.34
CA LYS A 85 6.65 1.32 30.60
C LYS A 85 5.78 1.12 29.35
N VAL A 86 4.87 2.03 29.04
CA VAL A 86 4.04 1.97 27.85
C VAL A 86 4.65 2.85 26.77
N ALA A 87 5.09 2.27 25.67
CA ALA A 87 5.51 3.01 24.47
C ALA A 87 4.30 3.08 23.53
N VAL A 88 3.72 4.26 23.36
CA VAL A 88 2.45 4.43 22.64
C VAL A 88 2.63 5.17 21.33
N TYR A 89 1.93 4.73 20.28
CA TYR A 89 1.89 5.42 19.00
C TYR A 89 0.53 5.30 18.33
N CYS A 90 0.29 6.15 17.34
CA CYS A 90 -0.86 6.09 16.45
C CYS A 90 -0.41 6.47 15.03
N ARG A 91 -1.34 6.89 14.15
CA ARG A 91 -0.99 7.32 12.79
C ARG A 91 0.00 8.48 12.74
N SER A 92 -0.36 9.64 13.31
CA SER A 92 0.41 10.89 13.21
C SER A 92 0.93 11.47 14.54
N GLY A 93 0.70 10.77 15.66
CA GLY A 93 1.09 11.20 17.01
C GLY A 93 0.00 11.92 17.82
N ARG A 94 -1.11 12.36 17.19
CA ARG A 94 -2.18 13.10 17.89
C ARG A 94 -3.01 12.21 18.82
N ARG A 95 -3.49 11.07 18.32
CA ARG A 95 -4.25 10.09 19.12
C ARG A 95 -3.42 9.47 20.24
N SER A 96 -2.14 9.20 19.99
CA SER A 96 -1.24 8.63 21.00
C SER A 96 -0.85 9.62 22.09
N ALA A 97 -0.80 10.93 21.80
CA ALA A 97 -0.68 11.96 22.84
C ALA A 97 -1.90 11.93 23.79
N ASN A 98 -3.13 11.88 23.24
CA ASN A 98 -4.35 11.75 24.06
C ASN A 98 -4.36 10.46 24.90
N ALA A 99 -3.99 9.34 24.28
CA ALA A 99 -3.84 8.07 24.98
C ALA A 99 -2.80 8.14 26.11
N ALA A 100 -1.67 8.84 25.87
CA ALA A 100 -0.63 9.01 26.88
C ALA A 100 -1.10 9.83 28.09
N GLU A 101 -1.89 10.89 27.86
CA GLU A 101 -2.52 11.66 28.94
C GLU A 101 -3.45 10.77 29.77
N LYS A 102 -4.43 10.11 29.12
CA LYS A 102 -5.37 9.21 29.80
C LYS A 102 -4.65 8.14 30.62
N LEU A 103 -3.70 7.43 30.02
CA LEU A 103 -2.98 6.35 30.73
C LEU A 103 -2.16 6.88 31.91
N THR A 104 -1.58 8.07 31.79
CA THR A 104 -0.79 8.65 32.88
C THR A 104 -1.67 9.00 34.08
N GLU A 105 -2.91 9.45 33.88
CA GLU A 105 -3.88 9.70 34.97
C GLU A 105 -4.15 8.44 35.81
N TYR A 106 -4.05 7.26 35.20
CA TYR A 106 -4.20 5.97 35.89
C TYR A 106 -2.87 5.37 36.41
N GLY A 107 -1.79 6.14 36.35
CA GLY A 107 -0.49 5.83 36.95
C GLY A 107 0.47 5.03 36.07
N TYR A 108 0.21 4.94 34.76
CA TYR A 108 1.16 4.33 33.82
C TYR A 108 2.33 5.27 33.51
N LYS A 109 3.52 4.69 33.31
CA LYS A 109 4.67 5.42 32.77
C LYS A 109 4.64 5.35 31.26
N VAL A 110 4.29 6.45 30.59
CA VAL A 110 4.06 6.46 29.14
C VAL A 110 5.17 7.22 28.39
N VAL A 111 5.55 6.69 27.23
CA VAL A 111 6.38 7.37 26.22
C VAL A 111 5.63 7.41 24.91
N ASN A 112 5.40 8.61 24.36
CA ASN A 112 4.70 8.80 23.09
C ASN A 112 5.70 8.92 21.93
N LEU A 113 5.39 8.27 20.80
CA LEU A 113 6.13 8.44 19.54
C LEU A 113 5.70 9.73 18.84
N ILE A 114 6.60 10.72 18.79
CA ILE A 114 6.37 11.95 18.02
C ILE A 114 6.24 11.59 16.54
N GLY A 115 5.17 12.07 15.90
CA GLY A 115 4.88 11.83 14.48
C GLY A 115 4.23 10.48 14.19
N GLY A 116 4.07 9.60 15.19
CA GLY A 116 3.42 8.31 15.04
C GLY A 116 4.13 7.36 14.05
N ILE A 117 3.38 6.38 13.55
CA ILE A 117 3.88 5.40 12.57
C ILE A 117 4.28 6.06 11.24
N MET A 118 3.69 7.21 10.88
CA MET A 118 4.08 7.95 9.67
C MET A 118 5.54 8.40 9.71
N GLU A 119 5.98 8.98 10.83
CA GLU A 119 7.38 9.42 10.96
C GLU A 119 8.34 8.22 11.11
N TRP A 120 7.88 7.13 11.72
CA TRP A 120 8.61 5.85 11.78
C TRP A 120 8.89 5.30 10.38
N GLN A 121 7.85 5.21 9.54
CA GLN A 121 7.94 4.74 8.16
C GLN A 121 8.77 5.68 7.29
N LYS A 122 8.62 7.00 7.46
CA LYS A 122 9.45 8.00 6.76
C LYS A 122 10.94 7.82 7.01
N GLN A 123 11.31 7.35 8.21
CA GLN A 123 12.69 7.01 8.56
C GLN A 123 13.08 5.57 8.19
N LYS A 124 12.25 4.88 7.39
CA LYS A 124 12.46 3.51 6.88
C LYS A 124 12.64 2.48 7.99
N MET A 125 11.98 2.69 9.12
CA MET A 125 11.98 1.72 10.20
C MET A 125 10.93 0.62 9.92
N PRO A 126 11.18 -0.64 10.33
CA PRO A 126 10.35 -1.78 9.95
C PRO A 126 8.97 -1.75 10.63
N VAL A 127 7.96 -2.28 9.94
CA VAL A 127 6.62 -2.56 10.46
C VAL A 127 6.22 -3.98 10.04
N THR A 128 5.26 -4.56 10.75
CA THR A 128 4.63 -5.86 10.52
C THR A 128 3.22 -5.66 9.98
N GLY A 129 2.82 -6.41 8.96
CA GLY A 129 1.54 -6.26 8.26
C GLY A 129 1.70 -5.72 6.84
N ASP A 130 0.65 -5.83 6.03
CA ASP A 130 0.71 -5.53 4.61
C ASP A 130 0.55 -4.01 4.39
N MET A 131 1.66 -3.27 4.31
CA MET A 131 1.71 -1.78 4.21
C MET A 131 1.07 -1.20 2.93
N HIS A 132 0.46 -2.07 2.14
CA HIS A 132 0.14 -1.87 0.76
C HIS A 132 -1.33 -1.46 0.70
N GLU A 133 -1.64 -0.41 -0.07
CA GLU A 133 -3.02 0.04 -0.16
C GLU A 133 -3.91 -1.08 -0.69
N VAL A 134 -5.02 -1.32 0.02
CA VAL A 134 -5.92 -2.43 -0.26
C VAL A 134 -7.28 -1.95 -0.76
N ASP A 135 -7.76 -2.59 -1.82
CA ASP A 135 -9.14 -2.46 -2.28
C ASP A 135 -9.91 -3.74 -2.04
N VAL A 136 -11.09 -3.59 -1.44
CA VAL A 136 -11.95 -4.70 -1.06
C VAL A 136 -13.24 -4.67 -1.89
N PHE A 137 -13.54 -5.78 -2.52
CA PHE A 137 -14.75 -6.00 -3.30
C PHE A 137 -15.53 -7.18 -2.75
N THR A 138 -16.86 -7.12 -2.92
CA THR A 138 -17.75 -8.25 -2.64
C THR A 138 -18.16 -8.87 -3.97
N THR A 139 -17.93 -10.17 -4.12
CA THR A 139 -18.30 -10.92 -5.34
C THR A 139 -19.79 -11.26 -5.35
N LYS A 140 -20.29 -11.85 -6.45
CA LYS A 140 -21.73 -12.16 -6.61
C LYS A 140 -22.25 -13.13 -5.53
N SER A 141 -21.43 -14.07 -5.10
CA SER A 141 -21.73 -15.02 -4.01
C SER A 141 -21.52 -14.45 -2.60
N GLY A 142 -21.11 -13.18 -2.48
CA GLY A 142 -20.85 -12.53 -1.18
C GLY A 142 -19.45 -12.76 -0.62
N LYS A 143 -18.55 -13.42 -1.37
CA LYS A 143 -17.16 -13.61 -0.94
C LYS A 143 -16.35 -12.32 -1.09
N THR A 144 -15.26 -12.22 -0.34
CA THR A 144 -14.36 -11.07 -0.38
C THR A 144 -13.24 -11.28 -1.40
N LEU A 145 -13.03 -10.29 -2.25
CA LEU A 145 -11.90 -10.17 -3.16
C LEU A 145 -11.07 -8.95 -2.75
N ARG A 146 -9.77 -9.14 -2.53
CA ARG A 146 -8.84 -8.06 -2.16
C ARG A 146 -7.76 -7.86 -3.21
N PHE A 147 -7.42 -6.61 -3.47
CA PHE A 147 -6.26 -6.21 -4.28
C PHE A 147 -5.32 -5.37 -3.44
N TYR A 148 -4.05 -5.70 -3.44
CA TYR A 148 -3.00 -4.93 -2.79
C TYR A 148 -2.10 -4.32 -3.86
N ALA A 149 -1.97 -3.00 -3.84
CA ALA A 149 -1.05 -2.29 -4.71
C ALA A 149 0.37 -2.43 -4.16
N LEU A 150 1.25 -3.16 -4.86
CA LEU A 150 2.62 -3.40 -4.39
C LEU A 150 3.61 -2.41 -5.00
N MET A 151 4.09 -2.67 -6.21
CA MET A 151 5.16 -1.88 -6.81
C MET A 151 5.00 -1.85 -8.32
N HIS A 152 4.93 -0.65 -8.89
CA HIS A 152 4.75 -0.42 -10.32
C HIS A 152 3.54 -1.13 -10.96
N ALA A 153 3.72 -2.36 -11.47
CA ALA A 153 2.68 -3.24 -12.00
C ALA A 153 2.42 -4.48 -11.12
N SER A 154 3.22 -4.69 -10.07
CA SER A 154 3.04 -5.80 -9.13
C SER A 154 1.78 -5.61 -8.30
N ILE A 155 0.87 -6.57 -8.38
CA ILE A 155 -0.40 -6.58 -7.65
C ILE A 155 -0.56 -7.95 -6.98
N ARG A 156 -0.88 -7.96 -5.69
CA ARG A 156 -1.34 -9.16 -5.00
C ARG A 156 -2.86 -9.19 -4.95
N ILE A 157 -3.44 -10.35 -5.24
CA ILE A 157 -4.88 -10.57 -5.22
C ILE A 157 -5.18 -11.74 -4.28
N CYS A 158 -6.10 -11.52 -3.34
CA CYS A 158 -6.57 -12.55 -2.43
C CYS A 158 -8.06 -12.80 -2.66
N TYR A 159 -8.42 -14.05 -2.94
CA TYR A 159 -9.81 -14.48 -3.13
C TYR A 159 -10.02 -15.91 -2.68
N ASP A 160 -11.02 -16.14 -1.83
CA ASP A 160 -11.42 -17.49 -1.38
C ASP A 160 -10.25 -18.30 -0.78
N GLY A 161 -9.37 -17.62 -0.04
CA GLY A 161 -8.16 -18.21 0.54
C GLY A 161 -7.04 -18.51 -0.45
N LYS A 162 -7.21 -18.16 -1.74
CA LYS A 162 -6.16 -18.25 -2.76
C LYS A 162 -5.36 -16.95 -2.82
N GLU A 163 -4.05 -17.11 -2.96
CA GLU A 163 -3.08 -16.04 -3.15
C GLU A 163 -2.63 -16.01 -4.62
N ILE A 164 -2.79 -14.86 -5.26
CA ILE A 164 -2.50 -14.65 -6.68
C ILE A 164 -1.58 -13.46 -6.81
N GLU A 165 -0.45 -13.64 -7.48
CA GLU A 165 0.54 -12.59 -7.71
C GLU A 165 0.55 -12.23 -9.20
N ILE A 166 0.53 -10.93 -9.49
CA ILE A 166 0.65 -10.38 -10.84
C ILE A 166 2.01 -9.69 -10.93
N ASP A 167 2.82 -10.08 -11.91
CA ASP A 167 4.10 -9.43 -12.25
C ASP A 167 4.96 -9.11 -11.01
N PRO A 168 5.25 -10.07 -10.11
CA PRO A 168 5.93 -9.77 -8.86
C PRO A 168 7.38 -9.40 -9.11
N VAL A 169 7.79 -8.20 -8.68
CA VAL A 169 9.17 -7.71 -8.73
C VAL A 169 9.65 -7.33 -7.34
N SER A 170 10.81 -7.83 -6.92
CA SER A 170 11.34 -7.61 -5.57
C SER A 170 12.11 -6.30 -5.44
N GLN A 171 12.66 -5.80 -6.54
CA GLN A 171 13.42 -4.56 -6.56
C GLN A 171 13.25 -3.81 -7.89
N LEU A 172 12.89 -2.53 -7.81
CA LEU A 172 12.83 -1.63 -8.96
C LEU A 172 13.50 -0.28 -8.66
N GLY A 173 14.74 -0.14 -9.09
CA GLY A 173 15.59 1.00 -8.72
C GLY A 173 15.82 1.04 -7.20
N PRO A 174 15.48 2.14 -6.49
CA PRO A 174 15.64 2.22 -5.04
C PRO A 174 14.47 1.60 -4.24
N ARG A 175 13.43 1.10 -4.93
CA ARG A 175 12.22 0.55 -4.34
C ARG A 175 12.34 -0.97 -4.18
N THR A 176 11.73 -1.51 -3.13
CA THR A 176 11.83 -2.94 -2.79
C THR A 176 10.53 -3.46 -2.20
N THR A 177 10.10 -4.64 -2.62
CA THR A 177 9.01 -5.41 -2.03
C THR A 177 9.59 -6.65 -1.36
N ASP A 178 9.37 -6.80 -0.05
CA ASP A 178 9.87 -7.95 0.72
C ASP A 178 8.88 -9.13 0.67
N TYR A 179 8.98 -9.91 -0.41
CA TYR A 179 8.18 -11.13 -0.58
C TYR A 179 8.52 -12.25 0.40
N THR A 180 9.58 -12.16 1.21
CA THR A 180 9.89 -13.21 2.20
C THR A 180 8.86 -13.25 3.33
N THR A 181 8.17 -12.13 3.55
CA THR A 181 7.16 -11.95 4.60
C THR A 181 5.73 -12.20 4.12
N MET A 182 5.53 -12.35 2.80
CA MET A 182 4.22 -12.52 2.19
C MET A 182 3.79 -14.01 2.15
N PRO A 183 2.47 -14.29 2.15
CA PRO A 183 1.96 -15.64 1.91
C PRO A 183 2.45 -16.21 0.57
N LYS A 184 2.60 -17.53 0.51
CA LYS A 184 3.03 -18.21 -0.72
C LYS A 184 1.88 -18.28 -1.73
N ALA A 185 2.18 -17.89 -2.96
CA ALA A 185 1.22 -17.80 -4.05
C ALA A 185 0.68 -19.18 -4.47
N ASP A 186 -0.62 -19.28 -4.72
CA ASP A 186 -1.20 -20.39 -5.45
C ASP A 186 -1.06 -20.19 -6.96
N TYR A 187 -1.09 -18.94 -7.42
CA TYR A 187 -0.94 -18.55 -8.82
C TYR A 187 0.02 -17.38 -8.96
N ILE A 188 0.89 -17.44 -9.96
CA ILE A 188 1.71 -16.31 -10.38
C ILE A 188 1.46 -16.07 -11.86
N PHE A 189 0.96 -14.89 -12.21
CA PHE A 189 0.72 -14.45 -13.58
C PHE A 189 1.80 -13.47 -13.99
N ILE A 190 2.47 -13.75 -15.11
CA ILE A 190 3.51 -12.87 -15.65
C ILE A 190 3.15 -12.44 -17.07
N THR A 191 2.96 -11.14 -17.27
CA THR A 191 2.48 -10.55 -18.52
C THR A 191 3.52 -10.64 -19.63
N HIS A 192 4.77 -10.28 -19.33
CA HIS A 192 5.89 -10.26 -20.27
C HIS A 192 7.27 -10.23 -19.58
N GLU A 193 8.34 -10.28 -20.37
CA GLU A 193 9.68 -10.58 -19.89
C GLU A 193 10.49 -9.40 -19.35
N HIS A 194 9.97 -8.18 -19.36
CA HIS A 194 10.76 -7.03 -18.94
C HIS A 194 11.05 -7.05 -17.43
N PRO A 195 12.22 -6.53 -16.98
CA PRO A 195 12.68 -6.70 -15.60
C PRO A 195 11.78 -6.09 -14.52
N ASP A 196 10.93 -5.14 -14.89
CA ASP A 196 9.94 -4.49 -14.04
C ASP A 196 8.59 -5.23 -13.97
N HIS A 197 8.49 -6.40 -14.63
CA HIS A 197 7.39 -7.36 -14.52
C HIS A 197 7.85 -8.79 -14.22
N PHE A 198 9.08 -9.14 -14.61
CA PHE A 198 9.65 -10.48 -14.53
C PHE A 198 10.89 -10.50 -13.61
N ASP A 199 10.71 -11.05 -12.41
CA ASP A 199 11.79 -11.26 -11.44
C ASP A 199 11.81 -12.71 -10.95
N LYS A 200 12.85 -13.45 -11.37
CA LYS A 200 13.03 -14.86 -11.02
C LYS A 200 13.16 -15.09 -9.51
N GLU A 201 13.79 -14.18 -8.78
CA GLU A 201 13.95 -14.34 -7.33
C GLU A 201 12.63 -14.07 -6.62
N ALA A 202 11.87 -13.05 -7.03
CA ALA A 202 10.52 -12.82 -6.50
C ALA A 202 9.61 -14.04 -6.73
N ILE A 203 9.59 -14.57 -7.96
CA ILE A 203 8.84 -15.78 -8.32
C ILE A 203 9.22 -16.95 -7.41
N LYS A 204 10.52 -17.18 -7.20
CA LYS A 204 11.03 -18.24 -6.34
C LYS A 204 10.65 -18.04 -4.88
N LEU A 205 10.73 -16.80 -4.37
CA LEU A 205 10.36 -16.48 -2.99
C LEU A 205 8.87 -16.68 -2.75
N LEU A 206 8.01 -16.39 -3.73
CA LEU A 206 6.55 -16.53 -3.62
C LEU A 206 6.05 -17.95 -3.84
N SER A 207 6.82 -18.79 -4.56
CA SER A 207 6.40 -20.14 -4.91
C SER A 207 6.42 -21.11 -3.74
N LYS A 208 5.50 -22.08 -3.78
CA LYS A 208 5.42 -23.29 -2.97
C LYS A 208 5.13 -24.50 -3.87
N ASP A 209 5.17 -25.70 -3.32
CA ASP A 209 4.70 -26.89 -4.04
C ASP A 209 3.25 -26.69 -4.49
N GLY A 210 3.01 -26.85 -5.80
CA GLY A 210 1.70 -26.66 -6.41
C GLY A 210 1.39 -25.24 -6.90
N THR A 211 2.28 -24.25 -6.70
CA THR A 211 2.14 -22.93 -7.33
C THR A 211 2.06 -23.06 -8.85
N LYS A 212 1.03 -22.46 -9.47
CA LYS A 212 0.86 -22.42 -10.92
C LYS A 212 1.38 -21.11 -11.48
N ILE A 213 2.45 -21.18 -12.27
CA ILE A 213 2.97 -20.02 -13.00
C ILE A 213 2.38 -20.02 -14.40
N ILE A 214 1.70 -18.95 -14.78
CA ILE A 214 1.06 -18.79 -16.09
C ILE A 214 1.60 -17.53 -16.74
N THR A 215 2.09 -17.63 -17.98
CA THR A 215 2.85 -16.53 -18.60
C THR A 215 2.88 -16.60 -20.14
N ASN A 216 3.56 -15.66 -20.80
CA ASN A 216 3.86 -15.71 -22.23
C ASN A 216 4.97 -16.72 -22.56
N SER A 217 5.19 -16.98 -23.85
CA SER A 217 6.20 -17.96 -24.29
C SER A 217 7.62 -17.58 -23.86
N ARG A 218 7.93 -16.28 -23.82
CA ARG A 218 9.29 -15.77 -23.57
C ARG A 218 9.70 -15.93 -22.10
N CYS A 219 8.82 -15.60 -21.18
CA CYS A 219 9.06 -15.80 -19.75
C CYS A 219 9.21 -17.28 -19.40
N ALA A 220 8.37 -18.15 -19.96
CA ALA A 220 8.47 -19.59 -19.74
C ALA A 220 9.80 -20.16 -20.25
N GLU A 221 10.27 -19.70 -21.42
CA GLU A 221 11.61 -20.03 -21.94
C GLU A 221 12.71 -19.57 -20.98
N MET A 222 12.62 -18.33 -20.49
CA MET A 222 13.60 -17.76 -19.56
C MET A 222 13.61 -18.46 -18.20
N LEU A 223 12.46 -18.93 -17.71
CA LEU A 223 12.33 -19.71 -16.47
C LEU A 223 12.78 -21.17 -16.66
N GLY A 224 12.53 -21.75 -17.84
CA GLY A 224 12.63 -23.18 -18.12
C GLY A 224 11.40 -23.99 -17.69
N TYR A 225 10.33 -23.32 -17.25
CA TYR A 225 9.07 -23.90 -16.81
C TYR A 225 7.96 -22.84 -16.81
N GLY A 226 6.71 -23.25 -16.56
CA GLY A 226 5.53 -22.38 -16.54
C GLY A 226 4.55 -22.72 -17.65
N ASP A 227 3.26 -22.51 -17.36
CA ASP A 227 2.17 -22.73 -18.30
C ASP A 227 2.09 -21.54 -19.27
N VAL A 228 2.41 -21.77 -20.53
CA VAL A 228 2.32 -20.74 -21.57
C VAL A 228 0.86 -20.51 -21.96
N MET A 229 0.45 -19.25 -22.01
CA MET A 229 -0.77 -18.80 -22.66
C MET A 229 -0.45 -17.82 -23.79
N LYS A 230 -1.16 -17.96 -24.91
CA LYS A 230 -1.12 -17.04 -26.07
C LYS A 230 -2.34 -16.13 -26.08
N ASN A 231 -2.23 -14.98 -26.73
CA ASN A 231 -3.36 -14.08 -26.93
C ASN A 231 -4.57 -14.84 -27.53
N GLY A 232 -5.74 -14.69 -26.93
CA GLY A 232 -6.99 -15.35 -27.30
C GLY A 232 -7.27 -16.67 -26.57
N GLU A 233 -6.30 -17.22 -25.83
CA GLU A 233 -6.50 -18.46 -25.07
C GLU A 233 -7.25 -18.20 -23.76
N LYS A 234 -8.08 -19.17 -23.38
CA LYS A 234 -8.83 -19.20 -22.12
C LYS A 234 -8.53 -20.50 -21.37
N LYS A 235 -8.40 -20.40 -20.05
CA LYS A 235 -8.18 -21.54 -19.15
C LYS A 235 -9.07 -21.43 -17.92
N ASP A 236 -9.75 -22.52 -17.59
CA ASP A 236 -10.43 -22.65 -16.31
C ASP A 236 -9.44 -23.13 -15.25
N LEU A 237 -9.41 -22.42 -14.11
CA LEU A 237 -8.65 -22.78 -12.92
C LEU A 237 -9.64 -23.18 -11.82
N GLU A 238 -9.12 -23.63 -10.68
CA GLU A 238 -9.95 -24.21 -9.61
C GLU A 238 -11.02 -23.23 -9.09
N SER A 239 -10.67 -21.96 -8.90
CA SER A 239 -11.52 -20.95 -8.26
C SER A 239 -11.98 -19.81 -9.19
N PHE A 240 -11.41 -19.71 -10.39
CA PHE A 240 -11.67 -18.65 -11.37
C PHE A 240 -11.23 -19.09 -12.77
N SER A 241 -11.61 -18.36 -13.82
CA SER A 241 -11.07 -18.56 -15.16
C SER A 241 -10.15 -17.41 -15.55
N ILE A 242 -9.20 -17.66 -16.45
CA ILE A 242 -8.30 -16.64 -17.01
C ILE A 242 -8.34 -16.64 -18.54
N GLU A 243 -8.28 -15.46 -19.14
CA GLU A 243 -8.10 -15.24 -20.57
C GLU A 243 -6.81 -14.45 -20.78
N ALA A 244 -5.98 -14.85 -21.75
CA ALA A 244 -4.84 -14.05 -22.19
C ALA A 244 -5.28 -13.18 -23.36
N VAL A 245 -5.04 -11.87 -23.28
CA VAL A 245 -5.43 -10.88 -24.31
C VAL A 245 -4.21 -10.11 -24.81
N PRO A 246 -4.26 -9.49 -26.00
CA PRO A 246 -3.12 -8.72 -26.51
C PRO A 246 -2.72 -7.56 -25.60
N ALA A 247 -1.42 -7.32 -25.53
CA ALA A 247 -0.81 -6.13 -24.93
C ALA A 247 0.39 -5.72 -25.81
N TYR A 248 0.38 -4.52 -26.38
CA TYR A 248 1.44 -4.07 -27.29
C TYR A 248 1.41 -2.56 -27.56
N ASN A 249 2.49 -2.04 -28.16
CA ASN A 249 2.59 -0.64 -28.60
C ASN A 249 2.10 -0.44 -30.04
N THR A 250 1.33 0.63 -30.27
CA THR A 250 0.79 1.06 -31.56
C THR A 250 1.53 2.24 -32.15
N THR A 251 2.13 3.11 -31.33
CA THR A 251 2.85 4.30 -31.79
C THR A 251 4.09 3.92 -32.60
N ASP A 252 4.27 4.54 -33.77
CA ASP A 252 5.44 4.32 -34.64
C ASP A 252 6.76 4.51 -33.89
N GLY A 253 7.63 3.50 -34.00
CA GLY A 253 8.91 3.50 -33.29
C GLY A 253 8.80 3.19 -31.81
N ARG A 254 7.67 2.65 -31.32
CA ARG A 254 7.53 2.07 -29.98
C ARG A 254 7.34 0.56 -29.99
N GLN A 255 7.09 -0.04 -31.16
CA GLN A 255 6.90 -1.49 -31.29
C GLN A 255 8.12 -2.31 -30.84
N GLN A 256 9.30 -1.69 -30.69
CA GLN A 256 10.45 -2.38 -30.08
C GLN A 256 10.33 -2.60 -28.56
N PHE A 257 9.45 -1.85 -27.87
CA PHE A 257 9.21 -2.08 -26.45
C PHE A 257 8.29 -3.29 -26.27
N HIS A 258 7.06 -3.21 -26.77
CA HIS A 258 6.07 -4.30 -26.71
C HIS A 258 5.53 -4.60 -28.11
N PRO A 259 6.12 -5.56 -28.84
CA PRO A 259 5.67 -5.95 -30.17
C PRO A 259 4.38 -6.78 -30.12
N LYS A 260 3.50 -6.55 -31.10
CA LYS A 260 2.22 -7.27 -31.21
C LYS A 260 2.41 -8.79 -31.23
N GLY A 261 1.68 -9.48 -30.35
CA GLY A 261 1.64 -10.93 -30.26
C GLY A 261 2.70 -11.56 -29.34
N ARG A 262 3.61 -10.77 -28.75
CA ARG A 262 4.58 -11.28 -27.75
C ARG A 262 4.00 -11.32 -26.35
N ASP A 263 3.31 -10.25 -25.95
CA ASP A 263 2.95 -9.99 -24.56
C ASP A 263 1.47 -10.23 -24.30
N ASN A 264 1.15 -10.49 -23.03
CA ASN A 264 -0.21 -10.76 -22.59
C ASN A 264 -0.68 -9.69 -21.61
N GLY A 265 -1.89 -9.16 -21.82
CA GLY A 265 -2.76 -8.80 -20.71
C GLY A 265 -3.54 -10.04 -20.25
N PHE A 266 -4.17 -9.96 -19.08
CA PHE A 266 -5.00 -11.03 -18.55
C PHE A 266 -6.39 -10.53 -18.13
N ILE A 267 -7.41 -11.36 -18.36
CA ILE A 267 -8.74 -11.16 -17.78
C ILE A 267 -9.03 -12.30 -16.83
N LEU A 268 -9.14 -12.00 -15.54
CA LEU A 268 -9.54 -12.94 -14.51
C LEU A 268 -11.05 -12.82 -14.33
N THR A 269 -11.77 -13.94 -14.43
CA THR A 269 -13.20 -14.00 -14.10
C THR A 269 -13.39 -14.73 -12.78
N VAL A 270 -13.61 -13.96 -11.72
CA VAL A 270 -13.75 -14.43 -10.33
C VAL A 270 -15.21 -14.29 -9.93
N ASP A 271 -15.92 -15.42 -9.78
CA ASP A 271 -17.33 -15.42 -9.36
C ASP A 271 -18.21 -14.43 -10.15
N GLY A 272 -17.99 -14.43 -11.47
CA GLY A 272 -18.69 -13.58 -12.42
C GLY A 272 -18.28 -12.11 -12.45
N LEU A 273 -17.28 -11.68 -11.66
CA LEU A 273 -16.60 -10.39 -11.83
C LEU A 273 -15.43 -10.56 -12.79
N ARG A 274 -15.40 -9.75 -13.85
CA ARG A 274 -14.28 -9.72 -14.83
C ARG A 274 -13.31 -8.61 -14.46
N ILE A 275 -12.05 -8.97 -14.30
CA ILE A 275 -10.95 -8.11 -13.86
C ILE A 275 -9.91 -8.11 -14.98
N TYR A 276 -9.69 -6.97 -15.62
CA TYR A 276 -8.72 -6.82 -16.69
C TYR A 276 -7.41 -6.24 -16.15
N ILE A 277 -6.30 -6.93 -16.37
CA ILE A 277 -4.94 -6.47 -16.10
C ILE A 277 -4.26 -6.34 -17.45
N ALA A 278 -3.96 -5.12 -17.86
CA ALA A 278 -3.54 -4.88 -19.24
C ALA A 278 -2.09 -5.28 -19.55
N GLY A 279 -1.24 -5.49 -18.53
CA GLY A 279 0.21 -5.55 -18.74
C GLY A 279 0.72 -4.20 -19.26
N ASP A 280 1.71 -4.25 -20.14
CA ASP A 280 2.25 -3.08 -20.82
C ASP A 280 1.71 -2.98 -22.25
N THR A 281 0.93 -1.93 -22.50
CA THR A 281 0.23 -1.74 -23.77
C THR A 281 -0.09 -0.25 -23.99
N GLU A 282 -0.35 0.12 -25.24
CA GLU A 282 -1.08 1.34 -25.58
C GLU A 282 -2.59 1.06 -25.71
N ASP A 283 -3.38 2.06 -26.11
CA ASP A 283 -4.82 1.97 -26.32
C ASP A 283 -5.18 1.21 -27.62
N ILE A 284 -4.87 -0.09 -27.63
CA ILE A 284 -5.03 -0.99 -28.77
C ILE A 284 -6.51 -1.19 -29.15
N PRO A 285 -6.82 -1.40 -30.45
CA PRO A 285 -8.21 -1.57 -30.90
C PRO A 285 -8.91 -2.80 -30.30
N GLU A 286 -8.18 -3.87 -29.96
CA GLU A 286 -8.73 -5.09 -29.34
C GLU A 286 -9.37 -4.82 -27.97
N MET A 287 -9.04 -3.72 -27.29
CA MET A 287 -9.74 -3.29 -26.06
C MET A 287 -11.23 -3.04 -26.31
N ALA A 288 -11.64 -2.73 -27.54
CA ALA A 288 -13.04 -2.57 -27.90
C ALA A 288 -13.81 -3.90 -27.88
N ASP A 289 -13.14 -5.04 -28.02
CA ASP A 289 -13.75 -6.37 -28.00
C ASP A 289 -13.89 -6.93 -26.58
N ILE A 290 -13.18 -6.34 -25.61
CA ILE A 290 -13.25 -6.74 -24.20
C ILE A 290 -14.51 -6.16 -23.57
N LYS A 291 -15.45 -7.03 -23.17
CA LYS A 291 -16.74 -6.64 -22.58
C LYS A 291 -16.87 -6.97 -21.10
N ASP A 292 -17.80 -6.27 -20.47
CA ASP A 292 -18.29 -6.52 -19.10
C ASP A 292 -17.20 -6.52 -18.03
N ILE A 293 -16.16 -5.69 -18.22
CA ILE A 293 -15.10 -5.51 -17.24
C ILE A 293 -15.66 -4.75 -16.03
N TYR A 294 -15.49 -5.32 -14.85
CA TYR A 294 -15.85 -4.67 -13.61
C TYR A 294 -14.68 -3.81 -13.10
N ILE A 295 -13.48 -4.39 -13.05
CA ILE A 295 -12.25 -3.72 -12.61
C ILE A 295 -11.21 -3.76 -13.75
N ALA A 296 -10.55 -2.65 -14.04
CA ALA A 296 -9.43 -2.61 -14.97
C ALA A 296 -8.18 -1.99 -14.33
N PHE A 297 -7.02 -2.59 -14.59
CA PHE A 297 -5.69 -2.05 -14.32
C PHE A 297 -5.04 -1.68 -15.65
N LEU A 298 -4.78 -0.40 -15.87
CA LEU A 298 -4.28 0.13 -17.15
C LEU A 298 -2.97 0.91 -16.93
N PRO A 299 -1.91 0.62 -17.72
CA PRO A 299 -0.59 1.22 -17.53
C PRO A 299 -0.58 2.67 -18.00
N CYS A 300 0.23 3.54 -17.41
CA CYS A 300 0.26 4.95 -17.82
C CYS A 300 1.62 5.62 -17.57
N ASN A 301 2.69 5.08 -18.17
CA ASN A 301 4.00 5.73 -18.19
C ASN A 301 4.48 5.97 -19.63
N GLN A 302 5.40 6.92 -19.76
CA GLN A 302 6.05 7.23 -21.04
C GLN A 302 7.56 6.98 -20.96
N PRO A 303 8.18 6.51 -22.06
CA PRO A 303 7.59 6.26 -23.38
C PRO A 303 7.02 4.85 -23.59
N TYR A 304 6.93 4.01 -22.54
CA TYR A 304 6.73 2.56 -22.70
C TYR A 304 5.28 2.12 -22.91
N THR A 305 4.31 2.83 -22.33
CA THR A 305 2.88 2.45 -22.38
C THR A 305 2.01 3.65 -22.79
N MET A 306 0.92 3.91 -22.09
CA MET A 306 -0.04 4.97 -22.43
C MET A 306 0.39 6.34 -21.88
N THR A 307 0.09 7.38 -22.65
CA THR A 307 -0.12 8.73 -22.13
C THR A 307 -1.42 8.79 -21.32
N THR A 308 -1.63 9.86 -20.54
CA THR A 308 -2.91 10.06 -19.83
C THR A 308 -4.11 10.13 -20.79
N SER A 309 -3.94 10.73 -21.97
CA SER A 309 -4.98 10.77 -23.01
C SER A 309 -5.31 9.37 -23.55
N GLN A 310 -4.31 8.53 -23.79
CA GLN A 310 -4.51 7.15 -24.23
C GLN A 310 -5.15 6.31 -23.11
N LEU A 311 -4.74 6.49 -21.85
CA LEU A 311 -5.37 5.86 -20.70
C LEU A 311 -6.87 6.19 -20.62
N VAL A 312 -7.24 7.46 -20.81
CA VAL A 312 -8.64 7.91 -20.84
C VAL A 312 -9.39 7.32 -22.04
N SER A 313 -8.76 7.28 -23.22
CA SER A 313 -9.29 6.65 -24.45
C SER A 313 -9.59 5.16 -24.24
N ALA A 314 -8.62 4.41 -23.71
CA ALA A 314 -8.75 2.99 -23.36
C ALA A 314 -9.86 2.76 -22.34
N ALA A 315 -9.90 3.55 -21.25
CA ALA A 315 -10.92 3.43 -20.23
C ALA A 315 -12.34 3.68 -20.77
N ARG A 316 -12.52 4.66 -21.67
CA ARG A 316 -13.81 4.93 -22.33
C ARG A 316 -14.21 3.83 -23.31
N THR A 317 -13.25 3.15 -23.89
CA THR A 317 -13.46 2.01 -24.80
C THR A 317 -13.93 0.78 -24.01
N ILE A 318 -13.22 0.44 -22.93
CA ILE A 318 -13.47 -0.74 -22.09
C ILE A 318 -14.71 -0.55 -21.19
N LYS A 319 -14.94 0.68 -20.72
CA LYS A 319 -16.02 1.06 -19.78
C LYS A 319 -16.04 0.22 -18.49
N PRO A 320 -14.91 0.08 -17.78
CA PRO A 320 -14.91 -0.62 -16.51
C PRO A 320 -15.76 0.13 -15.46
N LYS A 321 -16.25 -0.57 -14.43
CA LYS A 321 -16.87 0.11 -13.29
C LYS A 321 -15.85 0.81 -12.41
N VAL A 322 -14.70 0.17 -12.21
CA VAL A 322 -13.58 0.69 -11.44
C VAL A 322 -12.31 0.64 -12.29
N LEU A 323 -11.57 1.73 -12.32
CA LEU A 323 -10.28 1.85 -13.00
C LEU A 323 -9.18 2.12 -11.99
N PHE A 324 -8.12 1.32 -12.04
CA PHE A 324 -6.85 1.55 -11.37
C PHE A 324 -5.80 1.90 -12.43
N PRO A 325 -5.44 3.19 -12.59
CA PRO A 325 -4.20 3.52 -13.26
C PRO A 325 -3.03 2.93 -12.46
N TYR A 326 -2.19 2.13 -13.09
CA TYR A 326 -0.98 1.55 -12.50
C TYR A 326 0.21 1.77 -13.43
N HIS A 327 1.39 1.23 -13.10
CA HIS A 327 2.57 1.32 -13.96
C HIS A 327 2.87 2.76 -14.42
N TYR A 328 2.51 3.78 -13.63
CA TYR A 328 2.53 5.17 -14.08
C TYR A 328 3.83 5.90 -13.73
N GLY A 329 4.66 5.30 -12.88
CA GLY A 329 5.95 5.87 -12.48
C GLY A 329 5.78 7.29 -11.93
N GLN A 330 6.31 8.29 -12.64
CA GLN A 330 6.21 9.70 -12.28
C GLN A 330 5.14 10.47 -13.08
N THR A 331 4.37 9.79 -13.92
CA THR A 331 3.32 10.42 -14.72
C THR A 331 2.23 10.97 -13.81
N ASP A 332 1.90 12.25 -14.00
CA ASP A 332 0.80 12.90 -13.28
C ASP A 332 -0.54 12.41 -13.80
N ILE A 333 -1.17 11.52 -13.03
CA ILE A 333 -2.50 10.96 -13.29
C ILE A 333 -3.61 11.66 -12.49
N SER A 334 -3.30 12.76 -11.78
CA SER A 334 -4.25 13.42 -10.87
C SER A 334 -5.51 13.96 -11.57
N THR A 335 -5.43 14.23 -12.87
CA THR A 335 -6.55 14.75 -13.66
C THR A 335 -7.44 13.66 -14.26
N VAL A 336 -7.00 12.40 -14.27
CA VAL A 336 -7.72 11.27 -14.88
C VAL A 336 -9.12 11.04 -14.28
N PRO A 337 -9.32 11.11 -12.94
CA PRO A 337 -10.65 10.95 -12.35
C PRO A 337 -11.69 11.95 -12.87
N GLU A 338 -11.34 13.24 -12.97
CA GLU A 338 -12.28 14.25 -13.48
C GLU A 338 -12.55 14.06 -14.98
N GLN A 339 -11.54 13.64 -15.75
CA GLN A 339 -11.69 13.33 -17.18
C GLN A 339 -12.58 12.12 -17.47
N LEU A 340 -12.84 11.24 -16.51
CA LEU A 340 -13.67 10.04 -16.66
C LEU A 340 -14.98 10.07 -15.86
N LYS A 341 -15.26 11.18 -15.18
CA LYS A 341 -16.43 11.35 -14.32
C LYS A 341 -17.75 11.24 -15.07
N ASP A 342 -17.83 11.81 -16.27
CA ASP A 342 -19.00 11.73 -17.17
C ASP A 342 -19.22 10.30 -17.71
N ALA A 343 -18.16 9.48 -17.75
CA ALA A 343 -18.25 8.08 -18.14
C ALA A 343 -18.77 7.17 -17.02
N GLY A 344 -18.92 7.69 -15.79
CA GLY A 344 -19.37 6.93 -14.62
C GLY A 344 -18.38 5.86 -14.18
N ILE A 345 -17.08 6.08 -14.44
CA ILE A 345 -15.99 5.18 -14.05
C ILE A 345 -15.41 5.65 -12.71
N ASP A 346 -15.37 4.77 -11.71
CA ASP A 346 -14.71 5.02 -10.43
C ASP A 346 -13.20 4.86 -10.59
N VAL A 347 -12.47 5.98 -10.72
CA VAL A 347 -11.01 5.97 -10.86
C VAL A 347 -10.36 6.02 -9.48
N ARG A 348 -9.61 4.96 -9.15
CA ARG A 348 -8.91 4.81 -7.87
C ARG A 348 -7.40 4.89 -8.08
N ILE A 349 -6.81 5.99 -7.63
CA ILE A 349 -5.36 6.17 -7.63
C ILE A 349 -4.79 5.51 -6.37
N ARG A 350 -3.75 4.70 -6.56
CA ARG A 350 -3.00 3.98 -5.51
C ARG A 350 -1.51 4.21 -5.69
N HIS A 351 -0.77 4.13 -4.61
CA HIS A 351 0.68 4.20 -4.59
C HIS A 351 1.23 2.79 -4.82
N TYR A 352 1.84 2.61 -5.98
CA TYR A 352 2.59 1.41 -6.33
C TYR A 352 4.09 1.70 -6.13
N GLU A 353 4.46 2.09 -4.90
CA GLU A 353 5.80 2.58 -4.49
C GLU A 353 6.63 1.56 -3.72
#